data_AF-X7FBD8-F1
#
_entry.id   AF-X7FBD8-F1
#
_cell.length_a   1.000
_cell.length_b   1.000
_cell.length_c   1.000
_cell.angle_alpha   90.00
_cell.angle_beta   90.00
_cell.angle_gamma   90.00
#
_symmetry.space_group_name_H-M   'P 1'
#
loop_
_entity.id
_entity.type
_entity.pdbx_description
1 polymer ?
#
loop_
_entity_poly.entity_id
_entity_poly.type
_entity_poly.pdbx_seq_one_letter_code
_entity_poly.pdbx_strand_id
1 'polypeptide(L)'
;MKNREPAIEPTLTERVVAVEYMSSLMMRAVGNLSPAMTETLATAMETLAEAERETRPGVTTLLSEKAAMLRSRSRDQDRARAVGDGS
;
A
#
# COMPACT_ATOMS: atom_id res chain seq x y z
N MET A 1 -15.27 38.35 -1.47
CA MET A 1 -14.41 37.46 -2.29
C MET A 1 -13.84 36.40 -1.36
N LYS A 2 -14.14 35.11 -1.57
CA LYS A 2 -13.58 34.02 -0.74
C LYS A 2 -12.16 33.74 -1.26
N ASN A 3 -11.15 34.12 -0.48
CA ASN A 3 -9.77 33.75 -0.73
C ASN A 3 -9.68 32.22 -0.61
N ARG A 4 -9.57 31.52 -1.74
CA ARG A 4 -9.19 30.11 -1.75
C ARG A 4 -7.71 30.09 -1.37
N GLU A 5 -7.39 29.55 -0.20
CA GLU A 5 -6.00 29.30 0.17
C GLU A 5 -5.33 28.48 -0.95
N PRO A 6 -4.11 28.86 -1.38
CA PRO A 6 -3.39 28.07 -2.37
C PRO A 6 -3.17 26.68 -1.77
N ALA A 7 -3.69 25.65 -2.44
CA ALA A 7 -3.42 24.27 -2.08
C ALA A 7 -1.91 24.05 -2.20
N ILE A 8 -1.23 23.92 -1.06
CA ILE A 8 0.19 23.57 -1.03
C ILE A 8 0.27 22.12 -1.48
N GLU A 9 0.76 21.89 -2.69
CA GLU A 9 1.01 20.54 -3.15
C GLU A 9 2.12 19.90 -2.28
N PRO A 10 1.90 18.69 -1.78
CA PRO A 10 2.91 18.00 -0.99
C PRO A 10 4.15 17.76 -1.86
N THR A 11 5.29 18.14 -1.29
CA THR A 11 6.61 17.94 -1.88
C THR A 11 6.91 16.45 -2.08
N LEU A 12 7.81 16.16 -3.02
CA LEU A 12 8.25 14.80 -3.33
C LEU A 12 8.81 14.05 -2.10
N THR A 13 9.44 14.79 -1.18
CA THR A 13 9.95 14.28 0.10
C THR A 13 8.80 13.88 1.03
N GLU A 14 7.77 14.71 1.14
CA GLU A 14 6.59 14.43 1.96
C GLU A 14 5.81 13.21 1.45
N ARG A 15 5.75 13.01 0.12
CA ARG A 15 5.14 11.82 -0.49
C ARG A 15 5.91 10.55 -0.13
N VAL A 16 7.25 10.55 -0.21
CA VAL A 16 8.06 9.38 0.19
C VAL A 16 7.96 9.11 1.67
N VAL A 17 8.06 10.13 2.51
CA VAL A 17 7.90 9.97 3.97
C VAL A 17 6.52 9.42 4.28
N ALA A 18 5.47 9.88 3.61
CA ALA A 18 4.13 9.32 3.77
C ALA A 18 4.07 7.85 3.34
N VAL A 19 4.76 7.45 2.27
CA VAL A 19 4.80 6.07 1.78
C VAL A 19 5.60 5.14 2.69
N GLU A 20 6.73 5.61 3.21
CA GLU A 20 7.52 4.87 4.20
C GLU A 20 6.78 4.77 5.54
N TYR A 21 6.16 5.86 5.98
CA TYR A 21 5.33 5.91 7.18
C TYR A 21 4.12 4.98 7.04
N MET A 22 3.36 5.07 5.95
CA MET A 22 2.26 4.16 5.65
C MET A 22 2.75 2.72 5.53
N SER A 23 3.87 2.46 4.85
CA SER A 23 4.48 1.13 4.77
C SER A 23 4.83 0.57 6.16
N SER A 24 5.37 1.40 7.05
CA SER A 24 5.79 1.00 8.40
C SER A 24 4.58 0.74 9.32
N LEU A 25 3.55 1.59 9.22
CA LEU A 25 2.27 1.40 9.89
C LEU A 25 1.58 0.13 9.38
N MET A 26 1.65 -0.10 8.07
CA MET A 26 1.10 -1.29 7.45
C MET A 26 1.88 -2.53 7.90
N MET A 27 3.21 -2.57 7.88
CA MET A 27 3.94 -3.77 8.38
C MET A 27 3.60 -4.14 9.83
N ARG A 28 3.34 -3.15 10.71
CA ARG A 28 2.83 -3.42 12.07
C ARG A 28 1.36 -3.86 12.10
N ALA A 29 0.53 -3.34 11.21
CA ALA A 29 -0.90 -3.63 11.14
C ALA A 29 -1.25 -4.89 10.30
N VAL A 30 -0.38 -5.35 9.41
CA VAL A 30 -0.64 -6.45 8.44
C VAL A 30 -0.85 -7.80 9.14
N GLY A 31 -0.45 -7.94 10.42
CA GLY A 31 -0.90 -9.06 11.26
C GLY A 31 -2.42 -9.10 11.51
N ASN A 32 -3.07 -7.95 11.48
CA ASN A 32 -4.48 -7.74 11.84
C ASN A 32 -5.35 -7.24 10.67
N LEU A 33 -4.79 -7.04 9.47
CA LEU A 33 -5.58 -6.65 8.30
C LEU A 33 -6.40 -7.84 7.81
N SER A 34 -7.66 -7.59 7.46
CA SER A 34 -8.48 -8.57 6.75
C SER A 34 -7.94 -8.79 5.32
N PRO A 35 -8.27 -9.93 4.67
CA PRO A 35 -7.87 -10.18 3.29
C PRO A 35 -8.30 -9.05 2.34
N ALA A 36 -9.53 -8.54 2.49
CA ALA A 36 -10.06 -7.44 1.68
C ALA A 36 -9.29 -6.12 1.86
N MET A 37 -8.86 -5.80 3.08
CA MET A 37 -8.04 -4.62 3.34
C MET A 37 -6.62 -4.80 2.79
N THR A 38 -6.09 -6.02 2.88
CA THR A 38 -4.77 -6.38 2.33
C THR A 38 -4.76 -6.21 0.80
N GLU A 39 -5.82 -6.62 0.11
CA GLU A 39 -5.96 -6.46 -1.34
C GLU A 39 -6.12 -4.99 -1.75
N THR A 40 -6.90 -4.22 -0.98
CA THR A 40 -7.06 -2.77 -1.19
C THR A 40 -5.71 -2.05 -1.09
N LEU A 41 -4.89 -2.42 -0.09
CA LEU A 41 -3.57 -1.86 0.08
C LEU A 41 -2.61 -2.24 -1.05
N ALA A 42 -2.64 -3.49 -1.50
CA ALA A 42 -1.85 -3.92 -2.65
C ALA A 42 -2.16 -3.08 -3.90
N THR A 43 -3.45 -2.84 -4.17
CA THR A 43 -3.91 -2.01 -5.28
C THR A 43 -3.45 -0.55 -5.18
N ALA A 44 -3.48 0.01 -3.96
CA ALA A 44 -2.99 1.37 -3.72
C ALA A 44 -1.47 1.48 -3.97
N MET A 45 -0.69 0.47 -3.58
CA MET A 45 0.75 0.43 -3.84
C MET A 45 1.07 0.33 -5.34
N GLU A 46 0.30 -0.43 -6.11
CA GLU A 46 0.48 -0.52 -7.57
C GLU A 46 0.13 0.77 -8.28
N THR A 47 -0.97 1.42 -7.88
CA THR A 47 -1.37 2.72 -8.42
C THR A 47 -0.26 3.76 -8.20
N LEU A 48 0.35 3.75 -7.02
CA LEU A 48 1.46 4.63 -6.71
C LEU A 48 2.73 4.25 -7.46
N ALA A 49 3.01 2.96 -7.62
CA ALA A 49 4.15 2.48 -8.40
C ALA A 49 4.08 2.96 -9.85
N GLU A 50 2.89 2.92 -10.46
CA GLU A 50 2.64 3.42 -11.82
C GLU A 50 2.80 4.95 -11.88
N ALA A 51 2.28 5.68 -10.89
CA ALA A 51 2.43 7.13 -10.82
C ALA A 51 3.90 7.59 -10.70
N GLU A 52 4.75 6.79 -10.06
CA GLU A 52 6.17 7.08 -9.85
C GLU A 52 7.09 6.42 -10.89
N ARG A 53 6.54 5.69 -11.87
CA ARG A 53 7.28 4.84 -12.81
C ARG A 53 8.34 5.59 -13.62
N GLU A 54 8.01 6.81 -14.06
CA GLU A 54 8.89 7.63 -14.89
C GLU A 54 9.84 8.51 -14.07
N THR A 55 9.46 8.82 -12.83
CA THR A 55 10.19 9.76 -11.96
C THR A 55 11.20 9.04 -11.07
N ARG A 56 10.87 7.83 -10.57
CA ARG A 56 11.62 7.16 -9.50
C ARG A 56 11.56 5.63 -9.62
N PRO A 57 12.28 5.03 -10.58
CA PRO A 57 12.20 3.60 -10.86
C PRO A 57 12.50 2.69 -9.64
N GLY A 58 13.41 3.10 -8.74
CA GLY A 58 13.69 2.33 -7.51
C GLY A 58 12.53 2.34 -6.50
N VAL A 59 11.73 3.41 -6.44
CA VAL A 59 10.53 3.48 -5.60
C VAL A 59 9.42 2.61 -6.20
N THR A 60 9.27 2.64 -7.52
CA THR A 60 8.35 1.76 -8.26
C THR A 60 8.63 0.29 -7.97
N THR A 61 9.90 -0.17 -8.08
CA THR A 61 10.27 -1.56 -7.77
C THR A 61 9.87 -1.95 -6.35
N LEU A 62 10.21 -1.11 -5.35
CA LEU A 62 9.89 -1.38 -3.96
C LEU A 62 8.37 -1.47 -3.71
N LEU A 63 7.58 -0.60 -4.34
CA LEU A 63 6.13 -0.59 -4.21
C LEU A 63 5.49 -1.82 -4.87
N SER A 64 5.96 -2.21 -6.06
CA SER A 64 5.51 -3.41 -6.75
C SER A 64 5.82 -4.69 -5.97
N GLU A 65 7.02 -4.80 -5.40
CA GLU A 65 7.40 -5.94 -4.55
C GLU A 65 6.51 -6.04 -3.31
N LYS A 66 6.23 -4.91 -2.64
CA LYS A 66 5.33 -4.88 -1.48
C LYS A 66 3.90 -5.26 -1.84
N ALA A 67 3.38 -4.79 -2.98
CA ALA A 67 2.06 -5.18 -3.47
C ALA A 67 1.97 -6.70 -3.70
N ALA A 68 3.00 -7.30 -4.31
CA ALA A 68 3.07 -8.74 -4.52
C ALA A 68 3.09 -9.53 -3.20
N MET A 69 3.86 -9.07 -2.21
CA MET A 69 3.89 -9.68 -0.87
C MET A 69 2.52 -9.63 -0.19
N LEU A 70 1.82 -8.50 -0.25
CA LEU A 70 0.48 -8.35 0.33
C LEU A 70 -0.53 -9.31 -0.31
N ARG A 71 -0.52 -9.43 -1.65
CA ARG A 71 -1.39 -10.40 -2.34
C ARG A 71 -1.11 -11.85 -1.96
N SER A 72 0.18 -12.22 -1.85
CA SER A 72 0.54 -13.56 -1.39
C SER A 72 -0.06 -13.84 -0.02
N ARG A 73 0.07 -12.88 0.90
CA ARG A 73 -0.43 -13.02 2.26
C ARG A 73 -1.96 -13.05 2.32
N SER A 74 -2.65 -12.25 1.51
CA SER A 74 -4.12 -12.29 1.40
C SER A 74 -4.60 -13.70 1.02
N ARG A 75 -3.95 -14.31 0.01
CA ARG A 75 -4.23 -15.71 -0.39
C ARG A 75 -3.94 -16.71 0.72
N ASP A 76 -2.85 -16.54 1.47
CA ASP A 76 -2.50 -17.42 2.58
C ASP A 76 -3.53 -17.32 3.73
N GLN A 77 -4.04 -16.13 4.01
CA GLN A 77 -5.11 -15.92 5.00
C GLN A 77 -6.43 -16.55 4.55
N ASP A 78 -6.82 -16.39 3.29
CA ASP A 78 -8.02 -17.02 2.74
C ASP A 78 -7.91 -18.54 2.77
N ARG A 79 -6.74 -19.09 2.43
CA ARG A 79 -6.48 -20.53 2.51
C ARG A 79 -6.54 -21.06 3.94
N ALA A 80 -5.95 -20.33 4.90
CA ALA A 80 -6.00 -20.72 6.30
C ALA A 80 -7.44 -20.75 6.85
N ARG A 81 -8.29 -19.79 6.46
CA ARG A 81 -9.72 -19.79 6.80
C ARG A 81 -10.47 -20.97 6.19
N ALA A 82 -10.25 -21.24 4.90
CA ALA A 82 -10.90 -22.35 4.21
C ALA A 82 -10.56 -23.73 4.81
N VAL A 83 -9.35 -23.89 5.38
CA VAL A 83 -8.94 -25.13 6.06
C VAL A 83 -9.46 -25.19 7.50
N GLY A 84 -9.62 -24.05 8.18
CA GLY A 84 -10.11 -23.97 9.56
C GLY A 84 -11.62 -24.20 9.73
N ASP A 85 -12.44 -23.83 8.75
CA ASP A 85 -13.91 -24.04 8.78
C ASP A 85 -14.35 -25.46 8.38
N GLY A 86 -13.40 -26.35 8.04
CA GLY A 86 -13.66 -27.72 7.62
C GLY A 86 -13.38 -28.81 8.66
N SER A 87 -13.09 -28.44 9.92
CA SER A 87 -12.76 -29.38 11.03
C SER A 87 -13.86 -29.48 12.07
#